data_AF-A0A931W5F8-F1
#
_entry.id   AF-A0A931W5F8-F1
#
_cell.length_a   1.000
_cell.length_b   1.000
_cell.length_c   1.000
_cell.angle_alpha   90.00
_cell.angle_beta   90.00
_cell.angle_gamma   90.00
#
_symmetry.space_group_name_H-M   'P 1'
#
loop_
_entity.id
_entity.type
_entity.pdbx_description
1 polymer ?
#
loop_
_entity_poly.entity_id
_entity_poly.type
_entity_poly.pdbx_seq_one_letter_code
_entity_poly.pdbx_strand_id
1 'polypeptide(L)'
;MNRIIGCLTLFFALGLSGLASPVRAQSSPRQDSAPHEREALERWQRMTPQEKQELRERFHRWKNLPPAEREDLNRNLEAWRKLPADEKATIRRNFERWRDLPADQRERLHERWQRWRDLPPERREDLRRRMEKFRELSSEQKQELREKARARWREKFERLSPGEKAKIRERFKDRPQKRQKDND
;
A
#
# COMPACT_ATOMS: atom_id res chain seq x y z
N MET A 1 -2.08 7.92 -0.26
CA MET A 1 -1.42 6.59 -0.36
C MET A 1 -2.01 5.51 0.56
N ASN A 2 -2.23 5.74 1.86
CA ASN A 2 -2.35 4.66 2.87
C ASN A 2 -3.63 3.77 2.90
N ARG A 3 -4.59 3.92 1.98
CA ARG A 3 -5.79 3.05 1.91
C ARG A 3 -5.92 2.27 0.59
N ILE A 4 -5.08 2.58 -0.41
CA ILE A 4 -5.24 2.10 -1.78
C ILE A 4 -4.66 0.68 -1.96
N ILE A 5 -3.55 0.37 -1.30
CA ILE A 5 -2.86 -0.92 -1.44
C ILE A 5 -3.72 -2.09 -0.93
N GLY A 6 -4.43 -1.90 0.20
CA GLY A 6 -5.37 -2.90 0.73
C GLY A 6 -6.69 -3.02 -0.05
N CYS A 7 -6.97 -2.07 -0.95
CA CYS A 7 -8.18 -2.04 -1.78
C CYS A 7 -7.99 -2.73 -3.14
N LEU A 8 -6.78 -2.73 -3.69
CA LEU A 8 -6.49 -3.22 -5.05
C LEU A 8 -6.76 -4.73 -5.24
N THR A 9 -6.90 -5.49 -4.16
CA THR A 9 -7.26 -6.92 -4.21
C THR A 9 -8.75 -7.19 -4.38
N LEU A 10 -9.63 -6.21 -4.13
CA LEU A 10 -11.07 -6.42 -3.87
C LEU A 10 -12.04 -5.64 -4.78
N PHE A 11 -11.56 -4.94 -5.80
CA PHE A 11 -12.39 -4.08 -6.68
C PHE A 11 -12.63 -4.60 -8.11
N PHE A 12 -12.53 -5.90 -8.34
CA PHE A 12 -13.15 -6.50 -9.52
C PHE A 12 -14.52 -7.09 -9.20
N ALA A 13 -15.51 -6.44 -9.79
CA ALA A 13 -16.90 -6.84 -10.02
C ALA A 13 -18.00 -6.54 -8.98
N LEU A 14 -19.10 -6.03 -9.58
CA LEU A 14 -20.52 -6.14 -9.25
C LEU A 14 -21.15 -5.09 -8.30
N GLY A 15 -21.85 -4.14 -8.93
CA GLY A 15 -22.87 -3.31 -8.29
C GLY A 15 -24.29 -3.85 -8.56
N LEU A 16 -25.07 -4.02 -7.49
CA LEU A 16 -26.49 -4.40 -7.37
C LEU A 16 -26.90 -4.07 -5.92
N SER A 17 -28.05 -3.50 -5.52
CA SER A 17 -29.28 -2.99 -6.17
C SER A 17 -29.82 -1.81 -5.29
N GLY A 18 -30.76 -0.94 -5.71
CA GLY A 18 -32.23 -1.05 -5.48
C GLY A 18 -32.68 -0.65 -4.05
N LEU A 19 -33.78 0.07 -3.76
CA LEU A 19 -34.92 0.61 -4.54
C LEU A 19 -35.65 1.77 -3.76
N ALA A 20 -36.80 2.25 -4.28
CA ALA A 20 -37.95 2.88 -3.57
C ALA A 20 -38.03 4.41 -3.33
N SER A 21 -38.50 5.17 -4.34
CA SER A 21 -39.70 6.07 -4.28
C SER A 21 -39.86 6.91 -5.57
N PRO A 22 -41.08 7.21 -6.05
CA PRO A 22 -41.31 7.88 -7.33
C PRO A 22 -41.37 9.41 -7.20
N VAL A 23 -40.22 10.08 -7.15
CA VAL A 23 -40.13 11.47 -7.61
C VAL A 23 -39.82 11.47 -9.10
N ARG A 24 -40.59 12.25 -9.87
CA ARG A 24 -40.40 12.44 -11.33
C ARG A 24 -39.20 13.34 -11.60
N ALA A 25 -38.00 12.88 -11.22
CA ALA A 25 -36.75 13.45 -11.68
C ALA A 25 -36.57 13.08 -13.16
N GLN A 26 -36.09 14.04 -13.96
CA GLN A 26 -35.77 13.82 -15.37
C GLN A 26 -34.62 12.81 -15.46
N SER A 27 -34.94 11.55 -15.75
CA SER A 27 -33.94 10.54 -16.08
C SER A 27 -33.42 10.80 -17.49
N SER A 28 -32.41 11.67 -17.61
CA SER A 28 -31.59 11.73 -18.82
C SER A 28 -31.17 10.30 -19.19
N PRO A 29 -31.38 9.86 -20.43
CA PRO A 29 -31.12 8.47 -20.80
C PRO A 29 -29.64 8.15 -20.63
N ARG A 30 -29.37 6.90 -20.23
CA ARG A 30 -28.08 6.37 -19.79
C ARG A 30 -27.07 6.17 -20.95
N GLN A 31 -26.96 7.14 -21.86
CA GLN A 31 -26.37 6.96 -23.19
C GLN A 31 -24.88 6.58 -23.17
N ASP A 32 -24.11 7.02 -22.17
CA ASP A 32 -22.66 6.72 -22.07
C ASP A 32 -22.32 5.34 -21.50
N SER A 33 -23.31 4.56 -21.03
CA SER A 33 -23.06 3.27 -20.36
C SER A 33 -22.90 2.08 -21.30
N ALA A 34 -23.52 2.13 -22.49
CA ALA A 34 -23.62 1.00 -23.40
C ALA A 34 -22.26 0.42 -23.87
N PRO A 35 -21.19 1.20 -24.15
CA PRO A 35 -19.89 0.64 -24.54
C PRO A 35 -19.23 -0.17 -23.41
N HIS A 36 -19.26 0.36 -22.18
CA HIS A 36 -18.63 -0.27 -21.03
C HIS A 36 -19.41 -1.50 -20.52
N GLU A 37 -20.74 -1.50 -20.65
CA GLU A 37 -21.57 -2.67 -20.35
C GLU A 37 -21.31 -3.82 -21.35
N ARG A 38 -21.15 -3.52 -22.65
CA ARG A 38 -20.78 -4.51 -23.68
C ARG A 38 -19.38 -5.10 -23.45
N GLU A 39 -18.38 -4.26 -23.20
CA GLU A 39 -17.01 -4.68 -22.92
C GLU A 39 -16.92 -5.56 -21.64
N ALA A 40 -17.73 -5.23 -20.61
CA ALA A 40 -17.84 -6.07 -19.42
C ALA A 40 -18.47 -7.44 -19.71
N LEU A 41 -19.51 -7.50 -20.56
CA LEU A 41 -20.14 -8.74 -20.98
C LEU A 41 -19.20 -9.62 -21.83
N GLU A 42 -18.45 -9.03 -22.76
CA GLU A 42 -17.44 -9.76 -23.54
C GLU A 42 -16.34 -10.35 -22.65
N ARG A 43 -15.81 -9.57 -21.69
CA ARG A 43 -14.86 -10.08 -20.69
C ARG A 43 -15.46 -11.24 -19.90
N TRP A 44 -16.69 -11.11 -19.41
CA TRP A 44 -17.37 -12.18 -18.70
C TRP A 44 -17.55 -13.43 -19.57
N GLN A 45 -17.92 -13.31 -20.84
CA GLN A 45 -18.05 -14.46 -21.74
C GLN A 45 -16.70 -15.19 -21.89
N ARG A 46 -15.61 -14.46 -22.10
CA ARG A 46 -14.24 -14.98 -22.28
C ARG A 46 -13.61 -15.61 -21.02
N MET A 47 -14.13 -15.33 -19.82
CA MET A 47 -13.62 -15.94 -18.57
C MET A 47 -13.88 -17.45 -18.49
N THR A 48 -12.91 -18.18 -17.94
CA THR A 48 -13.03 -19.59 -17.56
C THR A 48 -14.09 -19.82 -16.47
N PRO A 49 -14.58 -21.05 -16.27
CA PRO A 49 -15.50 -21.37 -15.17
C PRO A 49 -14.93 -21.03 -13.78
N GLN A 50 -13.60 -21.18 -13.60
CA GLN A 50 -12.88 -20.87 -12.36
C GLN A 50 -12.85 -19.36 -12.08
N GLU A 51 -12.48 -18.53 -13.07
CA GLU A 51 -12.50 -17.06 -12.91
C GLU A 51 -13.92 -16.55 -12.63
N LYS A 52 -14.93 -17.10 -13.33
CA LYS A 52 -16.35 -16.80 -13.06
C LYS A 52 -16.76 -17.16 -11.63
N GLN A 53 -16.21 -18.24 -11.08
CA GLN A 53 -16.46 -18.67 -9.70
C GLN A 53 -15.79 -17.74 -8.69
N GLU A 54 -14.51 -17.42 -8.89
CA GLU A 54 -13.78 -16.47 -8.03
C GLU A 54 -14.48 -15.09 -8.01
N LEU A 55 -15.02 -14.65 -9.16
CA LEU A 55 -15.76 -13.40 -9.25
C LEU A 55 -17.08 -13.41 -8.46
N ARG A 56 -17.82 -14.54 -8.49
CA ARG A 56 -19.02 -14.74 -7.67
C ARG A 56 -18.69 -14.69 -6.18
N GLU A 57 -17.59 -15.31 -5.76
CA GLU A 57 -17.15 -15.32 -4.36
C GLU A 57 -16.68 -13.93 -3.88
N ARG A 58 -15.94 -13.20 -4.73
CA ARG A 58 -15.54 -11.80 -4.48
C ARG A 58 -16.78 -10.93 -4.25
N PHE A 59 -17.80 -11.05 -5.10
CA PHE A 59 -19.06 -10.34 -4.97
C PHE A 59 -19.86 -10.75 -3.72
N HIS A 60 -19.91 -12.04 -3.40
CA HIS A 60 -20.57 -12.51 -2.18
C HIS A 60 -19.91 -11.95 -0.93
N ARG A 61 -18.56 -11.96 -0.86
CA ARG A 61 -17.80 -11.28 0.20
C ARG A 61 -18.14 -9.79 0.28
N TRP A 62 -18.12 -9.08 -0.86
CA TRP A 62 -18.45 -7.64 -0.91
C TRP A 62 -19.87 -7.32 -0.41
N LYS A 63 -20.87 -8.12 -0.80
CA LYS A 63 -22.25 -7.98 -0.33
C LYS A 63 -22.39 -8.17 1.18
N ASN A 64 -21.59 -9.06 1.77
CA ASN A 64 -21.62 -9.38 3.19
C ASN A 64 -20.72 -8.48 4.04
N LEU A 65 -19.96 -7.53 3.45
CA LEU A 65 -19.18 -6.56 4.23
C LEU A 65 -20.07 -5.70 5.12
N PRO A 66 -19.64 -5.36 6.36
CA PRO A 66 -20.32 -4.37 7.19
C PRO A 66 -20.50 -3.03 6.45
N PRO A 67 -21.59 -2.27 6.70
CA PRO A 67 -21.85 -1.00 6.02
C PRO A 67 -20.68 -0.01 6.09
N ALA A 68 -20.09 0.15 7.28
CA ALA A 68 -18.94 1.04 7.49
C ALA A 68 -17.70 0.65 6.64
N GLU A 69 -17.42 -0.65 6.50
CA GLU A 69 -16.32 -1.13 5.64
C GLU A 69 -16.62 -0.88 4.15
N ARG A 70 -17.88 -1.09 3.74
CA ARG A 70 -18.33 -0.85 2.37
C ARG A 70 -18.26 0.64 1.99
N GLU A 71 -18.58 1.53 2.94
CA GLU A 71 -18.38 2.98 2.77
C GLU A 71 -16.90 3.35 2.70
N ASP A 72 -16.06 2.78 3.58
CA ASP A 72 -14.61 2.98 3.56
C ASP A 72 -14.01 2.60 2.19
N LEU A 73 -14.41 1.44 1.67
CA LEU A 73 -14.11 0.98 0.32
C LEU A 73 -14.59 1.98 -0.75
N ASN A 74 -15.85 2.40 -0.72
CA ASN A 74 -16.39 3.34 -1.71
C ASN A 74 -15.61 4.68 -1.72
N ARG A 75 -15.30 5.25 -0.55
CA ARG A 75 -14.47 6.47 -0.44
C ARG A 75 -13.07 6.27 -1.01
N ASN A 76 -12.47 5.10 -0.80
CA ASN A 76 -11.15 4.76 -1.38
C ASN A 76 -11.21 4.64 -2.91
N LEU A 77 -12.30 4.07 -3.46
CA LEU A 77 -12.53 3.95 -4.90
C LEU A 77 -12.74 5.32 -5.56
N GLU A 78 -13.49 6.22 -4.91
CA GLU A 78 -13.65 7.60 -5.39
C GLU A 78 -12.33 8.36 -5.38
N ALA A 79 -11.55 8.27 -4.29
CA ALA A 79 -10.23 8.85 -4.21
C ALA A 79 -9.31 8.31 -5.32
N TRP A 80 -9.31 7.00 -5.55
CA TRP A 80 -8.57 6.36 -6.65
C TRP A 80 -8.99 6.87 -8.02
N ARG A 81 -10.30 6.98 -8.29
CA ARG A 81 -10.82 7.50 -9.57
C ARG A 81 -10.31 8.91 -9.87
N LYS A 82 -10.27 9.78 -8.84
CA LYS A 82 -9.81 11.17 -8.91
C LYS A 82 -8.28 11.33 -9.08
N LEU A 83 -7.47 10.28 -8.89
CA LEU A 83 -6.01 10.40 -9.05
C LEU A 83 -5.58 10.65 -10.51
N PRO A 84 -4.53 11.44 -10.75
CA PRO A 84 -3.82 11.51 -12.02
C PRO A 84 -3.32 10.15 -12.55
N ALA A 85 -3.06 10.07 -13.85
CA ALA A 85 -2.66 8.83 -14.52
C ALA A 85 -1.25 8.34 -14.09
N ASP A 86 -0.33 9.27 -13.87
CA ASP A 86 1.03 9.05 -13.36
C ASP A 86 1.05 8.60 -11.90
N GLU A 87 0.16 9.14 -11.05
CA GLU A 87 -0.06 8.65 -9.69
C GLU A 87 -0.60 7.23 -9.69
N LYS A 88 -1.63 6.94 -10.51
CA LYS A 88 -2.19 5.59 -10.69
C LYS A 88 -1.11 4.60 -11.17
N ALA A 89 -0.28 4.99 -12.14
CA ALA A 89 0.83 4.18 -12.64
C ALA A 89 1.90 3.94 -11.56
N THR A 90 2.23 4.96 -10.76
CA THR A 90 3.18 4.85 -9.65
C THR A 90 2.68 3.89 -8.57
N ILE A 91 1.40 3.97 -8.21
CA ILE A 91 0.79 3.03 -7.25
C ILE A 91 0.76 1.61 -7.81
N ARG A 92 0.48 1.43 -9.11
CA ARG A 92 0.53 0.12 -9.77
C ARG A 92 1.92 -0.52 -9.69
N ARG A 93 2.98 0.21 -10.08
CA ARG A 93 4.38 -0.25 -9.95
C ARG A 93 4.79 -0.55 -8.51
N ASN A 94 4.24 0.19 -7.53
CA ASN A 94 4.49 -0.10 -6.11
C ASN A 94 3.78 -1.37 -5.65
N PHE A 95 2.56 -1.64 -6.15
CA PHE A 95 1.82 -2.85 -5.84
C PHE A 95 2.44 -4.09 -6.48
N GLU A 96 2.88 -4.01 -7.75
CA GLU A 96 3.62 -5.08 -8.44
C GLU A 96 4.88 -5.45 -7.66
N ARG A 97 5.74 -4.46 -7.37
CA ARG A 97 6.95 -4.68 -6.54
C ARG A 97 6.63 -5.28 -5.17
N TRP A 98 5.51 -4.93 -4.54
CA TRP A 98 5.10 -5.52 -3.25
C TRP A 98 4.58 -6.96 -3.40
N ARG A 99 3.80 -7.24 -4.44
CA ARG A 99 3.26 -8.58 -4.74
C ARG A 99 4.41 -9.56 -4.97
N ASP A 100 5.43 -9.12 -5.69
CA ASP A 100 6.56 -9.93 -6.13
C ASP A 100 7.63 -10.10 -5.02
N LEU A 101 7.45 -9.47 -3.84
CA LEU A 101 8.27 -9.74 -2.66
C LEU A 101 8.08 -11.18 -2.14
N PRO A 102 9.18 -11.83 -1.68
CA PRO A 102 9.10 -13.05 -0.88
C PRO A 102 8.17 -12.92 0.33
N ALA A 103 7.52 -14.02 0.72
CA ALA A 103 6.50 -14.02 1.78
C ALA A 103 7.02 -13.47 3.12
N ASP A 104 8.26 -13.80 3.49
CA ASP A 104 8.94 -13.30 4.69
C ASP A 104 9.20 -11.78 4.64
N GLN A 105 9.43 -11.22 3.46
CA GLN A 105 9.59 -9.77 3.27
C GLN A 105 8.24 -9.06 3.34
N ARG A 106 7.18 -9.66 2.77
CA ARG A 106 5.81 -9.12 2.89
C ARG A 106 5.36 -9.10 4.34
N GLU A 107 5.60 -10.15 5.12
CA GLU A 107 5.25 -10.19 6.54
C GLU A 107 6.03 -9.15 7.36
N ARG A 108 7.37 -9.05 7.15
CA ARG A 108 8.19 -8.01 7.80
C ARG A 108 7.79 -6.57 7.45
N LEU A 109 7.12 -6.35 6.33
CA LEU A 109 6.52 -5.04 6.00
C LEU A 109 5.15 -4.87 6.67
N HIS A 110 4.33 -5.93 6.70
CA HIS A 110 3.05 -5.95 7.41
C HIS A 110 3.22 -5.69 8.92
N GLU A 111 4.07 -6.43 9.63
CA GLU A 111 4.43 -6.20 11.03
C GLU A 111 4.90 -4.76 11.33
N ARG A 112 5.65 -4.17 10.39
CA ARG A 112 6.17 -2.80 10.51
C ARG A 112 5.07 -1.77 10.31
N TRP A 113 4.15 -2.05 9.39
CA TRP A 113 2.96 -1.24 9.17
C TRP A 113 1.99 -1.30 10.36
N GLN A 114 1.77 -2.49 10.93
CA GLN A 114 0.98 -2.67 12.17
C GLN A 114 1.59 -1.84 13.31
N ARG A 115 2.86 -2.05 13.64
CA ARG A 115 3.57 -1.24 14.64
C ARG A 115 3.52 0.26 14.39
N TRP A 116 3.54 0.70 13.13
CA TRP A 116 3.36 2.12 12.79
C TRP A 116 1.92 2.59 12.99
N ARG A 117 0.91 1.78 12.65
CA ARG A 117 -0.51 2.08 12.83
C ARG A 117 -0.86 2.25 14.30
N ASP A 118 -0.30 1.39 15.14
CA ASP A 118 -0.58 1.28 16.58
C ASP A 118 0.18 2.34 17.42
N LEU A 119 1.04 3.16 16.79
CA LEU A 119 1.65 4.31 17.45
C LEU A 119 0.60 5.37 17.83
N PRO A 120 0.70 5.99 19.03
CA PRO A 120 -0.10 7.17 19.39
C PRO A 120 -0.05 8.25 18.30
N PRO A 121 -1.16 8.97 18.04
CA PRO A 121 -1.22 9.95 16.95
C PRO A 121 -0.14 11.03 17.07
N GLU A 122 0.17 11.49 18.28
CA GLU A 122 1.21 12.49 18.58
C GLU A 122 2.61 11.97 18.20
N ARG A 123 2.87 10.68 18.45
CA ARG A 123 4.12 10.01 18.05
C ARG A 123 4.23 9.88 16.54
N ARG A 124 3.14 9.57 15.85
CA ARG A 124 3.11 9.52 14.38
C ARG A 124 3.33 10.89 13.76
N GLU A 125 2.80 11.94 14.37
CA GLU A 125 2.98 13.32 13.90
C GLU A 125 4.41 13.83 14.13
N ASP A 126 4.98 13.61 15.33
CA ASP A 126 6.39 13.92 15.62
C ASP A 126 7.34 13.23 14.63
N LEU A 127 7.12 11.94 14.34
CA LEU A 127 7.90 11.21 13.34
C LEU A 127 7.72 11.73 11.91
N ARG A 128 6.52 12.23 11.54
CA ARG A 128 6.32 12.93 10.25
C ARG A 128 7.11 14.22 10.18
N ARG A 129 6.96 15.12 11.16
CA ARG A 129 7.66 16.42 11.21
C ARG A 129 9.18 16.24 11.17
N ARG A 130 9.73 15.22 11.85
CA ARG A 130 11.15 14.86 11.78
C ARG A 130 11.57 14.39 10.38
N MET A 131 10.73 13.61 9.71
CA MET A 131 10.99 13.10 8.36
C MET A 131 10.90 14.22 7.30
N GLU A 132 9.97 15.16 7.44
CA GLU A 132 9.82 16.35 6.60
C GLU A 132 11.07 17.23 6.70
N LYS A 133 11.45 17.65 7.92
CA LYS A 133 12.70 18.38 8.17
C LYS A 133 13.92 17.66 7.60
N PHE A 134 14.00 16.33 7.73
CA PHE A 134 15.11 15.56 7.16
C PHE A 134 15.12 15.53 5.63
N ARG A 135 13.95 15.59 4.96
CA ARG A 135 13.87 15.67 3.50
C ARG A 135 14.38 17.02 2.99
N GLU A 136 14.05 18.10 3.69
CA GLU A 136 14.44 19.49 3.36
C GLU A 136 15.95 19.74 3.42
N LEU A 137 16.70 19.00 4.24
CA LEU A 137 18.16 19.16 4.36
C LEU A 137 18.90 18.99 3.02
N SER A 138 19.96 19.76 2.80
CA SER A 138 20.82 19.61 1.62
C SER A 138 21.58 18.28 1.61
N SER A 139 22.21 17.93 0.47
CA SER A 139 23.10 16.77 0.34
C SER A 139 24.26 16.82 1.33
N GLU A 140 24.82 18.01 1.55
CA GLU A 140 25.95 18.31 2.41
C GLU A 140 25.55 18.18 3.88
N GLN A 141 24.42 18.78 4.27
CA GLN A 141 23.85 18.64 5.62
C GLN A 141 23.52 17.17 5.95
N LYS A 142 22.93 16.44 4.99
CA LYS A 142 22.70 14.98 5.12
C LYS A 142 24.02 14.21 5.26
N GLN A 143 25.08 14.61 4.56
CA GLN A 143 26.41 13.99 4.66
C GLN A 143 27.08 14.29 6.01
N GLU A 144 27.02 15.53 6.49
CA GLU A 144 27.55 15.94 7.78
C GLU A 144 26.86 15.18 8.93
N LEU A 145 25.53 15.04 8.88
CA LEU A 145 24.78 14.22 9.84
C LEU A 145 25.20 12.74 9.79
N ARG A 146 25.50 12.19 8.60
CA ARG A 146 26.05 10.84 8.45
C ARG A 146 27.45 10.72 9.05
N GLU A 147 28.34 11.70 8.86
CA GLU A 147 29.67 11.69 9.48
C GLU A 147 29.61 11.84 11.00
N LYS A 148 28.80 12.78 11.52
CA LYS A 148 28.56 12.93 12.97
C LYS A 148 27.99 11.65 13.58
N ALA A 149 27.10 10.94 12.87
CA ALA A 149 26.59 9.64 13.30
C ALA A 149 27.66 8.54 13.26
N ARG A 150 28.51 8.49 12.21
CA ARG A 150 29.65 7.56 12.11
C ARG A 150 30.67 7.79 13.22
N ALA A 151 31.03 9.05 13.50
CA ALA A 151 31.98 9.41 14.55
C ALA A 151 31.50 8.97 15.94
N ARG A 152 30.27 9.34 16.33
CA ARG A 152 29.66 8.87 17.58
C ARG A 152 29.56 7.35 17.67
N TRP A 153 29.34 6.67 16.54
CA TRP A 153 29.29 5.21 16.52
C TRP A 153 30.68 4.59 16.73
N ARG A 154 31.74 5.13 16.11
CA ARG A 154 33.14 4.70 16.35
C ARG A 154 33.53 4.89 17.81
N GLU A 155 33.33 6.09 18.34
CA GLU A 155 33.62 6.43 19.74
C GLU A 155 32.87 5.53 20.74
N LYS A 156 31.57 5.27 20.48
CA LYS A 156 30.81 4.29 21.26
C LYS A 156 31.39 2.88 21.13
N PHE A 157 31.74 2.46 19.92
CA PHE A 157 32.26 1.12 19.66
C PHE A 157 33.62 0.89 20.32
N GLU A 158 34.52 1.88 20.33
CA GLU A 158 35.81 1.81 21.01
C GLU A 158 35.67 1.51 22.50
N ARG A 159 34.71 2.14 23.19
CA ARG A 159 34.40 1.94 24.61
C ARG A 159 33.77 0.58 24.97
N LEU A 160 33.33 -0.21 23.99
CA LEU A 160 32.73 -1.53 24.26
C LEU A 160 33.79 -2.58 24.64
N SER A 161 33.40 -3.54 25.48
CA SER A 161 34.22 -4.71 25.77
C SER A 161 34.44 -5.60 24.52
N PRO A 162 35.49 -6.45 24.49
CA PRO A 162 35.70 -7.39 23.39
C PRO A 162 34.50 -8.31 23.12
N GLY A 163 33.79 -8.76 24.17
CA GLY A 163 32.60 -9.60 24.04
C GLY A 163 31.40 -8.89 23.42
N GLU A 164 31.17 -7.62 23.75
CA GLU A 164 30.13 -6.80 23.11
C GLU A 164 30.45 -6.49 21.65
N LYS A 165 31.72 -6.17 21.35
CA LYS A 165 32.22 -5.99 19.98
C LYS A 165 31.99 -7.25 19.13
N ALA A 166 32.20 -8.44 19.71
CA ALA A 166 31.94 -9.72 19.05
C ALA A 166 30.44 -9.92 18.74
N LYS A 167 29.55 -9.74 19.74
CA LYS A 167 28.09 -9.85 19.56
C LYS A 167 27.54 -8.87 18.50
N ILE A 168 28.09 -7.67 18.41
CA ILE A 168 27.72 -6.70 17.36
C ILE A 168 28.17 -7.21 15.99
N ARG A 169 29.42 -7.69 15.85
CA ARG A 169 29.95 -8.22 14.60
C ARG A 169 29.16 -9.43 14.10
N GLU A 170 28.78 -10.33 15.01
CA GLU A 170 27.91 -11.49 14.75
C GLU A 170 26.54 -11.05 14.20
N ARG A 171 25.82 -10.18 14.92
CA ARG A 171 24.53 -9.63 14.47
C ARG A 171 24.56 -8.95 13.09
N PHE A 172 25.72 -8.44 12.66
CA PHE A 172 25.90 -7.88 11.32
C PHE A 172 26.21 -8.94 10.24
N LYS A 173 26.76 -10.11 10.58
CA LYS A 173 26.93 -11.24 9.66
C LYS A 173 25.59 -11.92 9.33
N ASP A 174 24.73 -12.11 10.34
CA ASP A 174 23.43 -12.77 10.18
C ASP A 174 22.38 -11.90 9.46
N ARG A 175 22.71 -10.63 9.21
CA ARG A 175 21.87 -9.74 8.42
C ARG A 175 22.02 -10.10 6.94
N PRO A 176 20.98 -10.64 6.27
CA PRO A 176 21.15 -11.15 4.91
C PRO A 176 21.63 -10.05 3.96
N GLN A 177 22.78 -10.29 3.31
CA GLN A 177 23.32 -9.49 2.21
C GLN A 177 22.48 -9.67 0.92
N LYS A 178 21.19 -9.31 0.97
CA LYS A 178 20.30 -9.22 -0.21
C LYS A 178 19.93 -7.76 -0.47
N ARG A 179 20.93 -6.99 -0.92
CA ARG A 179 20.78 -5.57 -1.33
C ARG A 179 21.61 -5.17 -2.55
N GLN A 180 22.18 -6.14 -3.28
CA GLN A 180 23.21 -5.90 -4.31
C GLN A 180 22.91 -6.61 -5.65
N LYS A 181 21.63 -6.82 -6.03
CA LYS A 181 21.34 -7.43 -7.35
C LYS A 181 20.04 -7.00 -8.07
N ASP A 182 19.32 -6.00 -7.54
CA ASP A 182 18.00 -5.58 -8.07
C ASP A 182 17.99 -4.09 -8.51
N ASN A 183 19.16 -3.56 -8.90
CA ASN A 183 19.35 -2.22 -9.48
C ASN A 183 20.38 -2.31 -10.62
N ASP A 184 20.00 -3.00 -11.68
CA ASP A 184 20.40 -2.76 -13.08
C ASP A 184 19.09 -2.69 -13.89
#